data_AF-A0A6V7IGU3-F1
#
_entry.id   AF-A0A6V7IGU3-F1
#
_cell.length_a   1.000
_cell.length_b   1.000
_cell.length_c   1.000
_cell.angle_alpha   90.00
_cell.angle_beta   90.00
_cell.angle_gamma   90.00
#
_symmetry.space_group_name_H-M   'P 1'
#
loop_
_entity.id
_entity.type
_entity.pdbx_description
1 polymer ?
#
loop_
_entity_poly.entity_id
_entity_poly.type
_entity_poly.pdbx_seq_one_letter_code
_entity_poly.pdbx_strand_id
1 'polypeptide(L)'
;GGYCLESLSESAALTLRTLLGDPCPMVSMLAPPSESIQETLLNVIYTHKPYWSCYQYQDTYSINSPSATNEDTKKHLPVVIYNGSEEKPEFYETRNCYPIQSETFLKDVHNRLTSLKLTTNLNKAPHQVSLVYDDVMLKHFNYSDDTHPEMPKRISEIFGRHKEFELVERCHVLQGRLATEEELSLVHTKEHINKMKKTAELKPSELVKQAKNMESVYLHKETFESACMAAGSLLRVVDAVLNGESQSGVAIVRPPGHHAGEEEACGFCIFNNISVAAKYATKFHGLKRVLIVDWDIHHGNGTQAILEDDPQILYISIH
;
A
#
# COMPACT_ATOMS: atom_id res chain seq x y z
N GLY A 1 -17.87 -16.14 22.52
CA GLY A 1 -19.28 -16.50 22.27
C GLY A 1 -19.97 -15.35 21.55
N GLY A 2 -21.11 -15.58 20.93
CA GLY A 2 -21.96 -14.55 20.34
C GLY A 2 -23.40 -14.96 20.51
N TYR A 3 -24.22 -14.12 21.15
CA TYR A 3 -25.59 -14.49 21.53
C TYR A 3 -26.64 -13.92 20.57
N CYS A 4 -26.23 -13.05 19.64
CA CYS A 4 -27.03 -12.65 18.49
C CYS A 4 -26.77 -13.66 17.35
N LEU A 5 -27.72 -14.55 17.08
CA LEU A 5 -27.57 -15.62 16.09
C LEU A 5 -27.24 -15.08 14.69
N GLU A 6 -27.91 -13.99 14.29
CA GLU A 6 -27.70 -13.35 12.99
C GLU A 6 -26.25 -12.85 12.84
N SER A 7 -25.79 -12.01 13.78
CA SER A 7 -24.41 -11.50 13.80
C SER A 7 -23.36 -12.62 13.89
N LEU A 8 -23.61 -13.63 14.73
CA LEU A 8 -22.68 -14.76 14.90
C LEU A 8 -22.51 -15.54 13.60
N SER A 9 -23.62 -15.84 12.90
CA SER A 9 -23.57 -16.59 11.64
C SER A 9 -22.77 -15.86 10.55
N GLU A 10 -22.97 -14.56 10.41
CA GLU A 10 -22.21 -13.71 9.47
C GLU A 10 -20.73 -13.66 9.83
N SER A 11 -20.42 -13.45 11.12
CA SER A 11 -19.04 -13.40 11.61
C SER A 11 -18.31 -14.72 11.35
N ALA A 12 -18.96 -15.86 11.60
CA ALA A 12 -18.40 -17.18 11.32
C ALA A 12 -18.17 -17.39 9.82
N ALA A 13 -19.11 -16.98 8.97
CA ALA A 13 -18.98 -17.09 7.51
C ALA A 13 -17.84 -16.21 6.97
N LEU A 14 -17.72 -14.96 7.40
CA LEU A 14 -16.63 -14.06 7.03
C LEU A 14 -15.27 -14.59 7.51
N THR A 15 -15.20 -15.15 8.70
CA THR A 15 -13.99 -15.82 9.21
C THR A 15 -13.60 -17.00 8.33
N LEU A 16 -14.58 -17.84 7.97
CA LEU A 16 -14.35 -18.99 7.09
C LEU A 16 -13.86 -18.55 5.71
N ARG A 17 -14.41 -17.47 5.14
CA ARG A 17 -13.94 -16.90 3.87
C ARG A 17 -12.46 -16.54 3.92
N THR A 18 -12.02 -15.83 4.97
CA THR A 18 -10.60 -15.50 5.16
C THR A 18 -9.74 -16.76 5.28
N LEU A 19 -10.19 -17.78 6.02
CA LEU A 19 -9.47 -19.05 6.15
C LEU A 19 -9.35 -19.82 4.82
N LEU A 20 -10.33 -19.66 3.93
CA LEU A 20 -10.33 -20.23 2.57
C LEU A 20 -9.53 -19.40 1.57
N GLY A 21 -8.94 -18.28 1.99
CA GLY A 21 -8.13 -17.39 1.15
C GLY A 21 -8.94 -16.45 0.26
N ASP A 22 -10.23 -16.23 0.57
CA ASP A 22 -11.01 -15.20 -0.11
C ASP A 22 -10.58 -13.78 0.32
N PRO A 23 -10.73 -12.78 -0.56
CA PRO A 23 -10.38 -11.40 -0.26
C PRO A 23 -11.19 -10.85 0.92
N CYS A 24 -10.54 -10.02 1.73
CA CYS A 24 -11.20 -9.28 2.79
C CYS A 24 -12.21 -8.27 2.21
N PRO A 25 -13.43 -8.18 2.76
CA PRO A 25 -14.37 -7.14 2.35
C PRO A 25 -13.81 -5.76 2.71
N MET A 26 -14.23 -4.73 1.96
CA MET A 26 -13.87 -3.36 2.30
C MET A 26 -14.48 -2.96 3.64
N VAL A 27 -13.65 -2.45 4.54
CA VAL A 27 -14.09 -1.92 5.83
C VAL A 27 -14.59 -0.48 5.62
N SER A 28 -15.73 -0.14 6.22
CA SER A 28 -16.21 1.24 6.25
C SER A 28 -15.22 2.16 6.96
N MET A 29 -15.26 3.46 6.68
CA MET A 29 -14.45 4.45 7.39
C MET A 29 -14.64 4.30 8.91
N LEU A 30 -13.55 3.98 9.62
CA LEU A 30 -13.56 3.81 11.07
C LEU A 30 -13.31 5.14 11.75
N ALA A 31 -14.04 5.42 12.83
CA ALA A 31 -13.72 6.52 13.73
C ALA A 31 -12.43 6.20 14.50
N PRO A 32 -11.67 7.22 14.93
CA PRO A 32 -10.58 7.02 15.89
C PRO A 32 -11.05 6.24 17.13
N PRO A 33 -10.18 5.43 17.76
CA PRO A 33 -10.54 4.71 18.99
C PRO A 33 -10.97 5.69 20.07
N SER A 34 -11.99 5.34 20.87
CA SER A 34 -12.44 6.17 22.00
C SER A 34 -11.37 6.26 23.09
N GLU A 35 -11.47 7.26 23.97
CA GLU A 35 -10.53 7.44 25.09
C GLU A 35 -10.42 6.18 25.96
N SER A 36 -11.55 5.51 26.25
CA SER A 36 -11.56 4.27 27.02
C SER A 36 -10.82 3.12 26.32
N ILE A 37 -10.91 3.02 24.99
CA ILE A 37 -10.14 2.03 24.21
C ILE A 37 -8.65 2.39 24.27
N GLN A 38 -8.31 3.66 24.08
CA GLN A 38 -6.92 4.13 24.15
C GLN A 38 -6.31 3.85 25.53
N GLU A 39 -7.01 4.21 26.61
CA GLU A 39 -6.59 3.95 27.99
C GLU A 39 -6.39 2.45 28.25
N THR A 40 -7.33 1.61 27.80
CA THR A 40 -7.22 0.15 27.95
C THR A 40 -6.00 -0.39 27.21
N LEU A 41 -5.78 0.02 25.96
CA LEU A 41 -4.62 -0.41 25.16
C LEU A 41 -3.31 0.02 25.82
N LEU A 42 -3.23 1.27 26.28
CA LEU A 42 -2.03 1.79 26.94
C LEU A 42 -1.76 1.11 28.28
N ASN A 43 -2.80 0.76 29.05
CA ASN A 43 -2.67 -0.05 30.27
C ASN A 43 -2.11 -1.44 29.96
N VAL A 44 -2.62 -2.12 28.93
CA VAL A 44 -2.12 -3.44 28.49
C VAL A 44 -0.65 -3.34 28.06
N ILE A 45 -0.31 -2.37 27.22
CA ILE A 45 1.07 -2.13 26.78
C ILE A 45 1.97 -1.91 28.00
N TYR A 46 1.58 -1.04 28.93
CA TYR A 46 2.33 -0.76 30.14
C TYR A 46 2.59 -2.02 30.97
N THR A 47 1.53 -2.80 31.26
CA THR A 47 1.63 -4.02 32.07
C THR A 47 2.51 -5.09 31.42
N HIS A 48 2.47 -5.21 30.09
CA HIS A 48 3.20 -6.25 29.36
C HIS A 48 4.64 -5.85 28.97
N LYS A 49 4.98 -4.56 29.01
CA LYS A 49 6.28 -4.03 28.58
C LYS A 49 7.51 -4.68 29.24
N PRO A 50 7.51 -5.08 30.53
CA PRO A 50 8.65 -5.78 31.12
C PRO A 50 8.94 -7.16 30.52
N TYR A 51 7.94 -7.77 29.85
CA TYR A 51 8.01 -9.15 29.36
C TYR A 51 8.17 -9.24 27.84
N TRP A 52 7.83 -8.18 27.10
CA TRP A 52 7.79 -8.17 25.64
C TRP A 52 8.53 -6.97 25.08
N SER A 53 9.65 -7.22 24.40
CA SER A 53 10.48 -6.18 23.79
C SER A 53 9.76 -5.38 22.71
N CYS A 54 8.77 -5.96 22.02
CA CYS A 54 7.95 -5.25 21.04
C CYS A 54 7.14 -4.09 21.64
N TYR A 55 6.95 -4.04 22.96
CA TYR A 55 6.31 -2.91 23.66
C TYR A 55 7.33 -1.88 24.19
N GLN A 56 8.62 -2.06 23.93
CA GLN A 56 9.71 -1.20 24.41
C GLN A 56 10.12 -0.14 23.36
N TYR A 57 9.18 0.33 22.53
CA TYR A 57 9.43 1.36 21.51
C TYR A 57 9.32 2.81 22.04
N GLN A 58 8.88 2.98 23.28
CA GLN A 58 8.89 4.25 24.03
C GLN A 58 9.60 4.04 25.37
N ASP A 59 10.10 5.09 26.00
CA ASP A 59 10.70 4.99 27.33
C ASP A 59 9.68 4.58 28.40
N THR A 60 10.12 3.92 29.46
CA THR A 60 9.30 3.60 30.65
C THR A 60 9.36 4.73 31.66
N TYR A 61 8.19 5.18 32.12
CA TYR A 61 8.07 6.15 33.20
C TYR A 61 7.42 5.47 34.42
N SER A 62 7.91 5.79 35.61
CA SER A 62 7.27 5.44 36.88
C SER A 62 6.97 6.70 37.66
N ILE A 63 6.01 6.63 38.60
CA ILE A 63 5.70 7.75 39.50
C ILE A 63 6.91 8.17 40.36
N ASN A 64 7.89 7.29 40.50
CA ASN A 64 9.12 7.48 41.27
C ASN A 64 10.34 7.81 40.40
N SER A 65 10.19 7.91 39.08
CA SER A 65 11.28 8.21 38.17
C SER A 65 11.45 9.73 38.05
N PRO A 66 12.62 10.30 38.41
CA PRO A 66 12.86 11.73 38.24
C PRO A 66 12.79 12.09 36.76
N SER A 67 12.03 13.13 36.45
CA SER A 67 11.73 13.60 35.11
C SER A 67 12.99 14.10 34.39
N ALA A 68 13.55 13.27 33.53
CA ALA A 68 14.49 13.70 32.50
C ALA A 68 13.88 13.36 31.14
N THR A 69 12.99 14.21 30.61
CA THR A 69 12.65 14.32 29.17
C THR A 69 11.50 15.31 28.94
N ASN A 70 11.59 15.98 27.79
CA ASN A 70 10.79 17.09 27.24
C ASN A 70 9.30 17.14 27.65
N GLU A 71 8.84 18.35 27.97
CA GLU A 71 7.46 18.69 28.40
C GLU A 71 6.36 18.30 27.39
N ASP A 72 6.70 18.00 26.14
CA ASP A 72 5.76 17.69 25.06
C ASP A 72 5.30 16.23 24.98
N THR A 73 5.86 15.31 25.76
CA THR A 73 5.45 13.89 25.73
C THR A 73 4.33 13.59 26.74
N LYS A 74 3.11 13.32 26.25
CA LYS A 74 2.01 12.83 27.10
C LYS A 74 2.37 11.45 27.67
N LYS A 75 2.64 11.39 28.98
CA LYS A 75 2.96 10.15 29.70
C LYS A 75 1.68 9.41 30.07
N HIS A 76 1.59 8.11 29.76
CA HIS A 76 0.51 7.25 30.24
C HIS A 76 0.94 6.53 31.52
N LEU A 77 0.19 6.73 32.61
CA LEU A 77 0.37 6.02 33.87
C LEU A 77 -0.93 5.29 34.19
N PRO A 78 -0.93 3.94 34.29
CA PRO A 78 -2.15 3.21 34.63
C PRO A 78 -2.61 3.60 36.03
N VAL A 79 -3.88 3.99 36.14
CA VAL A 79 -4.53 4.22 37.43
C VAL A 79 -5.39 3.01 37.76
N VAL A 80 -5.10 2.35 38.88
CA VAL A 80 -5.94 1.26 39.38
C VAL A 80 -7.01 1.88 40.29
N ILE A 81 -8.23 2.02 39.75
CA ILE A 81 -9.37 2.54 40.49
C ILE A 81 -10.32 1.37 40.79
N TYR A 82 -10.58 1.11 42.08
CA TYR A 82 -11.63 0.18 42.48
C TYR A 82 -12.97 0.94 42.52
N ASN A 83 -13.85 0.67 41.55
CA ASN A 83 -15.21 1.22 41.48
C ASN A 83 -16.24 0.16 41.90
N GLY A 84 -16.18 -0.32 43.13
CA GLY A 84 -17.13 -1.28 43.70
C GLY A 84 -17.60 -0.86 45.09
N SER A 85 -18.71 -1.45 45.56
CA SER A 85 -19.05 -1.39 46.98
C SER A 85 -17.99 -2.15 47.80
N GLU A 86 -17.73 -1.72 49.03
CA GLU A 86 -16.94 -2.52 49.98
C GLU A 86 -17.67 -3.82 50.35
N GLU A 87 -19.00 -3.83 50.21
CA GLU A 87 -19.82 -5.02 50.38
C GLU A 87 -19.63 -5.99 49.21
N LYS A 88 -19.00 -7.13 49.52
CA LYS A 88 -18.88 -8.27 48.60
C LYS A 88 -20.14 -9.13 48.71
N PRO A 89 -20.91 -9.34 47.63
CA PRO A 89 -22.04 -10.25 47.65
C PRO A 89 -21.59 -11.66 48.07
N GLU A 90 -22.35 -12.33 48.95
CA GLU A 90 -22.11 -13.74 49.28
C GLU A 90 -22.35 -14.65 48.06
N PHE A 91 -23.23 -14.23 47.15
CA PHE A 91 -23.58 -14.95 45.93
C PHE A 91 -23.63 -13.99 44.74
N TYR A 92 -23.12 -14.45 43.60
CA TYR A 92 -23.27 -13.75 42.32
C TYR A 92 -24.33 -14.48 41.50
N GLU A 93 -25.40 -13.79 41.13
CA GLU A 93 -26.43 -14.37 40.27
C GLU A 93 -25.84 -14.73 38.90
N THR A 94 -26.00 -15.99 38.50
CA THR A 94 -25.52 -16.52 37.20
C THR A 94 -26.66 -16.77 36.22
N ARG A 95 -27.92 -16.55 36.63
CA ARG A 95 -29.13 -16.75 35.82
C ARG A 95 -29.98 -15.49 35.90
N ASN A 96 -30.63 -15.14 34.80
CA ASN A 96 -31.52 -13.96 34.69
C ASN A 96 -30.87 -12.60 35.00
N CYS A 97 -29.55 -12.53 35.11
CA CYS A 97 -28.78 -11.31 35.36
C CYS A 97 -28.35 -10.58 34.07
N TYR A 98 -28.80 -11.07 32.90
CA TYR A 98 -28.53 -10.42 31.63
C TYR A 98 -29.40 -9.16 31.48
N PRO A 99 -28.83 -8.02 31.05
CA PRO A 99 -29.62 -6.83 30.78
C PRO A 99 -30.70 -7.13 29.73
N ILE A 100 -31.97 -6.87 30.07
CA ILE A 100 -33.07 -6.92 29.10
C ILE A 100 -32.88 -5.72 28.17
N GLN A 101 -32.67 -6.01 26.88
CA GLN A 101 -32.52 -4.98 25.86
C GLN A 101 -33.89 -4.42 25.48
N SER A 102 -33.98 -3.11 25.28
CA SER A 102 -35.22 -2.48 24.81
C SER A 102 -35.56 -2.90 23.39
N GLU A 103 -36.85 -2.91 23.04
CA GLU A 103 -37.29 -3.18 21.66
C GLU A 103 -36.68 -2.21 20.64
N THR A 104 -36.50 -0.94 21.05
CA THR A 104 -35.85 0.08 20.23
C THR A 104 -34.41 -0.28 19.90
N PHE A 105 -33.63 -0.70 20.89
CA PHE A 105 -32.25 -1.11 20.70
C PHE A 105 -32.13 -2.35 19.81
N LEU A 106 -33.00 -3.35 20.02
CA LEU A 106 -33.02 -4.55 19.18
C LEU A 106 -33.33 -4.20 17.71
N LYS A 107 -34.27 -3.28 17.48
CA LYS A 107 -34.60 -2.78 16.14
C LYS A 107 -33.41 -2.06 15.50
N ASP A 108 -32.70 -1.22 16.26
CA ASP A 108 -31.50 -0.51 15.77
C ASP A 108 -30.38 -1.49 15.39
N VAL A 109 -30.14 -2.51 16.21
CA VAL A 109 -29.17 -3.57 15.92
C VAL A 109 -29.55 -4.31 14.64
N HIS A 110 -30.82 -4.69 14.48
CA HIS A 110 -31.28 -5.40 13.29
C HIS A 110 -31.17 -4.55 12.01
N ASN A 111 -31.52 -3.26 12.08
CA ASN A 111 -31.33 -2.34 10.96
C ASN A 111 -29.85 -2.20 10.57
N ARG A 112 -28.96 -2.11 11.57
CA ARG A 112 -27.51 -2.06 11.34
C ARG A 112 -26.99 -3.33 10.69
N LEU A 113 -27.41 -4.51 11.17
CA LEU A 113 -27.04 -5.79 10.57
C LEU A 113 -27.51 -5.89 9.12
N THR A 114 -28.76 -5.51 8.85
CA THR A 114 -29.32 -5.49 7.50
C THR A 114 -28.50 -4.58 6.57
N SER A 115 -28.18 -3.37 7.02
CA SER A 115 -27.35 -2.44 6.26
C SER A 115 -25.95 -3.01 5.97
N LEU A 116 -25.29 -3.60 6.97
CA LEU A 116 -23.98 -4.23 6.80
C LEU A 116 -24.02 -5.37 5.78
N LYS A 117 -25.02 -6.24 5.84
CA LYS A 117 -25.20 -7.33 4.87
C LYS A 117 -25.38 -6.82 3.44
N LEU A 118 -26.19 -5.77 3.26
CA LEU A 118 -26.48 -5.19 1.95
C LEU A 118 -25.29 -4.45 1.33
N THR A 119 -24.46 -3.83 2.16
CA THR A 119 -23.33 -2.99 1.72
C THR A 119 -22.01 -3.75 1.62
N THR A 120 -21.89 -4.91 2.23
CA THR A 120 -20.67 -5.73 2.18
C THR A 120 -20.55 -6.39 0.81
N ASN A 121 -19.60 -5.93 0.01
CA ASN A 121 -19.26 -6.55 -1.26
C ASN A 121 -18.38 -7.80 -1.02
N LEU A 122 -18.90 -8.97 -1.40
CA LEU A 122 -18.22 -10.27 -1.31
C LEU A 122 -17.78 -10.83 -2.66
N ASN A 123 -17.84 -10.01 -3.72
CA ASN A 123 -17.43 -10.39 -5.06
C ASN A 123 -15.96 -10.80 -5.07
N LYS A 124 -15.67 -11.82 -5.89
CA LYS A 124 -14.33 -12.34 -6.11
C LYS A 124 -14.02 -12.20 -7.59
N ALA A 125 -12.87 -11.61 -7.91
CA ALA A 125 -12.39 -11.57 -9.27
C ALA A 125 -12.13 -12.99 -9.80
N PRO A 126 -12.31 -13.26 -11.11
CA PRO A 126 -12.04 -14.59 -11.69
C PRO A 126 -10.58 -15.00 -11.54
N HIS A 127 -9.66 -14.03 -11.48
CA HIS A 127 -8.24 -14.26 -11.27
C HIS A 127 -7.79 -13.67 -9.93
N GLN A 128 -6.97 -14.41 -9.18
CA GLN A 128 -6.44 -13.91 -7.91
C GLN A 128 -5.36 -12.85 -8.13
N VAL A 129 -4.38 -13.15 -8.99
CA VAL A 129 -3.24 -12.27 -9.23
C VAL A 129 -3.06 -12.11 -10.74
N SER A 130 -3.02 -10.86 -11.22
CA SER A 130 -2.51 -10.55 -12.56
C SER A 130 -1.00 -10.35 -12.53
N LEU A 131 -0.32 -10.72 -13.61
CA LEU A 131 1.13 -10.56 -13.73
C LEU A 131 1.47 -9.98 -15.10
N VAL A 132 2.31 -8.95 -15.14
CA VAL A 132 2.81 -8.35 -16.38
C VAL A 132 4.34 -8.31 -16.40
N TYR A 133 4.90 -8.69 -17.54
CA TYR A 133 6.32 -8.68 -17.87
C TYR A 133 6.46 -8.55 -19.38
N ASP A 134 7.42 -7.76 -19.86
CA ASP A 134 7.66 -7.56 -21.29
C ASP A 134 9.16 -7.39 -21.60
N ASP A 135 9.65 -8.16 -22.57
CA ASP A 135 11.06 -8.17 -22.98
C ASP A 135 11.52 -6.86 -23.61
N VAL A 136 10.61 -5.99 -24.08
CA VAL A 136 10.95 -4.64 -24.56
C VAL A 136 11.75 -3.87 -23.51
N MET A 137 11.41 -4.06 -22.23
CA MET A 137 12.12 -3.42 -21.11
C MET A 137 13.57 -3.89 -20.95
N LEU A 138 13.96 -5.02 -21.54
CA LEU A 138 15.36 -5.51 -21.51
C LEU A 138 16.28 -4.73 -22.46
N LYS A 139 15.72 -3.99 -23.41
CA LYS A 139 16.50 -3.28 -24.43
C LYS A 139 17.19 -2.02 -23.90
N HIS A 140 16.79 -1.49 -22.75
CA HIS A 140 17.44 -0.37 -22.07
C HIS A 140 18.65 -0.86 -21.25
N PHE A 141 19.87 -0.55 -21.64
CA PHE A 141 21.08 -0.92 -20.90
C PHE A 141 22.15 0.17 -21.00
N ASN A 142 23.15 0.11 -20.12
CA ASN A 142 24.22 1.09 -20.07
C ASN A 142 25.29 0.79 -21.15
N TYR A 143 25.55 1.73 -22.06
CA TYR A 143 26.57 1.57 -23.10
C TYR A 143 28.01 1.49 -22.57
N SER A 144 28.27 2.06 -21.40
CA SER A 144 29.63 2.31 -20.90
C SER A 144 30.04 1.40 -19.73
N ASP A 145 29.09 0.71 -19.11
CA ASP A 145 29.31 -0.12 -17.92
C ASP A 145 28.39 -1.34 -17.94
N ASP A 146 28.96 -2.51 -18.20
CA ASP A 146 28.26 -3.80 -18.21
C ASP A 146 28.06 -4.38 -16.80
N THR A 147 28.68 -3.78 -15.79
CA THR A 147 28.55 -4.12 -14.36
C THR A 147 27.57 -3.23 -13.61
N HIS A 148 26.94 -2.28 -14.30
CA HIS A 148 25.98 -1.35 -13.71
C HIS A 148 24.84 -2.10 -12.98
N PRO A 149 24.49 -1.73 -11.74
CA PRO A 149 23.57 -2.49 -10.91
C PRO A 149 22.15 -2.56 -11.50
N GLU A 150 21.68 -1.49 -12.13
CA GLU A 150 20.42 -1.49 -12.86
C GLU A 150 20.64 -2.04 -14.27
N MET A 151 20.47 -3.35 -14.44
CA MET A 151 20.70 -4.08 -15.70
C MET A 151 19.49 -4.93 -16.13
N PRO A 152 19.37 -5.27 -17.44
CA PRO A 152 18.26 -6.06 -17.96
C PRO A 152 18.00 -7.37 -17.22
N LYS A 153 19.07 -8.04 -16.77
CA LYS A 153 19.00 -9.31 -16.05
C LYS A 153 18.10 -9.24 -14.80
N ARG A 154 17.95 -8.08 -14.15
CA ARG A 154 17.11 -7.93 -12.96
C ARG A 154 15.70 -8.47 -13.18
N ILE A 155 15.01 -8.02 -14.24
CA ILE A 155 13.62 -8.42 -14.48
C ILE A 155 13.53 -9.81 -15.13
N SER A 156 14.49 -10.20 -15.98
CA SER A 156 14.47 -11.52 -16.61
C SER A 156 14.71 -12.64 -15.59
N GLU A 157 15.59 -12.42 -14.61
CA GLU A 157 15.84 -13.38 -13.53
C GLU A 157 14.65 -13.45 -12.55
N ILE A 158 14.02 -12.32 -12.22
CA ILE A 158 12.78 -12.32 -11.42
C ILE A 158 11.69 -13.12 -12.12
N PHE A 159 11.45 -12.86 -13.41
CA PHE A 159 10.43 -13.58 -14.18
C PHE A 159 10.80 -15.06 -14.38
N GLY A 160 12.07 -15.37 -14.63
CA GLY A 160 12.60 -16.74 -14.69
C GLY A 160 12.35 -17.51 -13.39
N ARG A 161 12.58 -16.85 -12.24
CA ARG A 161 12.29 -17.43 -10.93
C ARG A 161 10.80 -17.68 -10.71
N HIS A 162 9.93 -16.77 -11.16
CA HIS A 162 8.48 -16.99 -11.12
C HIS A 162 8.06 -18.20 -11.95
N LYS A 163 8.68 -18.43 -13.12
CA LYS A 163 8.45 -19.64 -13.93
C LYS A 163 8.96 -20.90 -13.24
N GLU A 164 10.16 -20.87 -12.67
CA GLU A 164 10.73 -22.02 -11.95
C GLU A 164 9.83 -22.50 -10.80
N PHE A 165 9.16 -21.59 -10.11
CA PHE A 165 8.19 -21.89 -9.04
C PHE A 165 6.74 -22.07 -9.53
N GLU A 166 6.52 -22.17 -10.85
CA GLU A 166 5.21 -22.34 -11.48
C GLU A 166 4.19 -21.25 -11.07
N LEU A 167 4.68 -20.05 -10.74
CA LEU A 167 3.83 -18.93 -10.31
C LEU A 167 3.16 -18.25 -11.50
N VAL A 168 3.82 -18.25 -12.67
CA VAL A 168 3.29 -17.59 -13.88
C VAL A 168 2.02 -18.29 -14.36
N GLU A 169 2.00 -19.61 -14.33
CA GLU A 169 0.89 -20.48 -14.72
C GLU A 169 -0.33 -20.31 -13.80
N ARG A 170 -0.09 -19.84 -12.56
CA ARG A 170 -1.12 -19.55 -11.56
C ARG A 170 -1.64 -18.12 -11.63
N CYS A 171 -1.02 -17.26 -12.42
CA CYS A 171 -1.40 -15.86 -12.58
C CYS A 171 -2.21 -15.63 -13.86
N HIS A 172 -2.99 -14.55 -13.87
CA HIS A 172 -3.54 -13.98 -15.09
C HIS A 172 -2.46 -13.16 -15.79
N VAL A 173 -1.80 -13.77 -16.78
CA VAL A 173 -0.72 -13.12 -17.53
C VAL A 173 -1.31 -12.05 -18.43
N LEU A 174 -0.96 -10.80 -18.16
CA LEU A 174 -1.38 -9.63 -18.95
C LEU A 174 -0.33 -9.31 -20.01
N GLN A 175 -0.79 -8.79 -21.14
CA GLN A 175 0.08 -8.17 -22.13
C GLN A 175 0.42 -6.73 -21.71
N GLY A 176 1.71 -6.41 -21.71
CA GLY A 176 2.20 -5.06 -21.51
C GLY A 176 1.73 -4.10 -22.61
N ARG A 177 1.73 -2.80 -22.31
CA ARG A 177 1.50 -1.75 -23.30
C ARG A 177 2.41 -0.56 -23.02
N LEU A 178 2.61 0.26 -24.03
CA LEU A 178 3.25 1.56 -23.85
C LEU A 178 2.27 2.53 -23.17
N ALA A 179 2.74 3.28 -22.19
CA ALA A 179 2.05 4.46 -21.70
C ALA A 179 1.99 5.51 -22.81
N THR A 180 0.83 6.14 -22.95
CA THR A 180 0.63 7.26 -23.87
C THR A 180 1.23 8.54 -23.31
N GLU A 181 1.50 9.53 -24.17
CA GLU A 181 1.97 10.84 -23.72
C GLU A 181 0.95 11.52 -22.80
N GLU A 182 -0.36 11.31 -23.01
CA GLU A 182 -1.43 11.85 -22.17
C GLU A 182 -1.40 11.27 -20.75
N GLU A 183 -1.11 9.97 -20.62
CA GLU A 183 -0.94 9.30 -19.33
C GLU A 183 0.35 9.76 -18.63
N LEU A 184 1.46 9.88 -19.36
CA LEU A 184 2.70 10.42 -18.79
C LEU A 184 2.55 11.88 -18.34
N SER A 185 1.78 12.68 -19.09
CA SER A 185 1.48 14.08 -18.79
C SER A 185 0.57 14.28 -17.58
N LEU A 186 0.12 13.21 -16.92
CA LEU A 186 -0.54 13.31 -15.61
C LEU A 186 0.43 13.79 -14.51
N VAL A 187 1.74 13.61 -14.75
CA VAL A 187 2.80 13.87 -13.77
C VAL A 187 3.97 14.61 -14.40
N HIS A 188 4.39 14.22 -15.61
CA HIS A 188 5.60 14.75 -16.22
C HIS A 188 5.30 15.94 -17.13
N THR A 189 6.21 16.91 -17.17
CA THR A 189 6.12 18.01 -18.13
C THR A 189 6.33 17.52 -19.56
N LYS A 190 5.74 18.23 -20.53
CA LYS A 190 5.92 17.91 -21.96
C LYS A 190 7.38 18.04 -22.36
N GLU A 191 8.11 18.96 -21.76
CA GLU A 191 9.53 19.20 -21.96
C GLU A 191 10.34 17.95 -21.59
N HIS A 192 10.09 17.37 -20.41
CA HIS A 192 10.75 16.13 -19.98
C HIS A 192 10.40 14.95 -20.88
N ILE A 193 9.11 14.74 -21.17
CA ILE A 193 8.64 13.67 -22.07
C ILE A 193 9.32 13.79 -23.44
N ASN A 194 9.34 14.98 -24.04
CA ASN A 194 9.98 15.21 -25.34
C ASN A 194 11.50 15.03 -25.29
N LYS A 195 12.14 15.43 -24.19
CA LYS A 195 13.59 15.22 -23.96
C LYS A 195 13.92 13.74 -23.92
N MET A 196 13.11 12.92 -23.24
CA MET A 196 13.28 11.47 -23.21
C MET A 196 12.94 10.85 -24.56
N LYS A 197 11.88 11.27 -25.25
CA LYS A 197 11.50 10.77 -26.57
C LYS A 197 12.61 10.93 -27.61
N LYS A 198 13.33 12.05 -27.59
CA LYS A 198 14.47 12.32 -28.48
C LYS A 198 15.64 11.35 -28.30
N THR A 199 15.74 10.60 -27.20
CA THR A 199 16.86 9.67 -27.00
C THR A 199 16.93 8.59 -28.09
N ALA A 200 15.81 8.25 -28.70
CA ALA A 200 15.73 7.28 -29.79
C ALA A 200 16.50 7.70 -31.07
N GLU A 201 16.72 9.00 -31.25
CA GLU A 201 17.36 9.58 -32.44
C GLU A 201 18.85 9.89 -32.22
N LEU A 202 19.31 9.85 -30.97
CA LEU A 202 20.68 10.25 -30.60
C LEU A 202 21.68 9.11 -30.75
N LYS A 203 22.92 9.46 -31.06
CA LYS A 203 24.03 8.50 -31.09
C LYS A 203 24.45 8.12 -29.66
N PRO A 204 25.03 6.92 -29.44
CA PRO A 204 25.48 6.49 -28.12
C PRO A 204 26.39 7.51 -27.39
N SER A 205 27.30 8.18 -28.10
CA SER A 205 28.18 9.20 -27.52
C SER A 205 27.42 10.44 -27.02
N GLU A 206 26.34 10.83 -27.69
CA GLU A 206 25.49 11.96 -27.31
C GLU A 206 24.64 11.60 -26.09
N LEU A 207 24.10 10.37 -26.05
CA LEU A 207 23.37 9.83 -24.90
C LEU A 207 24.23 9.77 -23.64
N VAL A 208 25.46 9.25 -23.76
CA VAL A 208 26.42 9.22 -22.64
C VAL A 208 26.75 10.64 -22.17
N LYS A 209 26.91 11.60 -23.10
CA LYS A 209 27.16 13.00 -22.73
C LYS A 209 25.96 13.64 -22.03
N GLN A 210 24.74 13.37 -22.48
CA GLN A 210 23.50 13.87 -21.89
C GLN A 210 23.28 13.29 -20.49
N ALA A 211 23.50 11.99 -20.32
CA ALA A 211 23.35 11.29 -19.05
C ALA A 211 24.29 11.82 -17.95
N LYS A 212 25.48 12.32 -18.29
CA LYS A 212 26.42 12.95 -17.33
C LYS A 212 25.88 14.20 -16.63
N ASN A 213 24.86 14.85 -17.20
CA ASN A 213 24.21 16.01 -16.60
C ASN A 213 22.99 15.62 -15.75
N MET A 214 22.76 14.33 -15.52
CA MET A 214 21.67 13.78 -14.72
C MET A 214 22.27 13.03 -13.53
N GLU A 215 21.58 13.05 -12.40
CA GLU A 215 22.04 12.39 -11.19
C GLU A 215 21.79 10.88 -11.26
N SER A 216 22.87 10.11 -11.40
CA SER A 216 22.83 8.63 -11.40
C SER A 216 21.85 8.06 -12.44
N VAL A 217 21.89 8.55 -13.68
CA VAL A 217 21.08 8.03 -14.80
C VAL A 217 22.00 7.63 -15.94
N TYR A 218 21.65 6.55 -16.65
CA TYR A 218 22.22 6.22 -17.96
C TYR A 218 21.11 6.22 -19.01
N LEU A 219 21.47 6.51 -20.27
CA LEU A 219 20.54 6.58 -21.38
C LEU A 219 20.94 5.61 -22.50
N HIS A 220 19.93 5.10 -23.19
CA HIS A 220 20.01 4.20 -24.32
C HIS A 220 19.01 4.66 -25.39
N LYS A 221 19.22 4.30 -26.66
CA LYS A 221 18.24 4.64 -27.72
C LYS A 221 16.83 4.07 -27.42
N GLU A 222 16.77 2.96 -26.70
CA GLU A 222 15.54 2.25 -26.29
C GLU A 222 15.00 2.72 -24.92
N THR A 223 15.61 3.75 -24.31
CA THR A 223 15.19 4.26 -22.99
C THR A 223 13.73 4.68 -22.98
N PHE A 224 13.31 5.49 -23.95
CA PHE A 224 11.94 6.00 -23.98
C PHE A 224 10.91 4.87 -24.15
N GLU A 225 11.13 3.96 -25.09
CA GLU A 225 10.23 2.81 -25.30
C GLU A 225 10.15 1.93 -24.05
N SER A 226 11.30 1.62 -23.44
CA SER A 226 11.36 0.80 -22.21
C SER A 226 10.65 1.48 -21.03
N ALA A 227 10.84 2.78 -20.85
CA ALA A 227 10.18 3.55 -19.79
C ALA A 227 8.66 3.67 -20.00
N CYS A 228 8.22 3.84 -21.26
CA CYS A 228 6.80 3.80 -21.59
C CYS A 228 6.20 2.42 -21.34
N MET A 229 6.93 1.34 -21.66
CA MET A 229 6.51 -0.03 -21.38
C MET A 229 6.39 -0.30 -19.87
N ALA A 230 7.34 0.20 -19.06
CA ALA A 230 7.30 0.07 -17.61
C ALA A 230 6.07 0.74 -17.00
N ALA A 231 5.83 2.01 -17.33
CA ALA A 231 4.67 2.75 -16.85
C ALA A 231 3.36 2.12 -17.36
N GLY A 232 3.24 1.83 -18.65
CA GLY A 232 2.02 1.29 -19.23
C GLY A 232 1.69 -0.14 -18.78
N SER A 233 2.71 -0.96 -18.48
CA SER A 233 2.50 -2.28 -17.86
C SER A 233 1.88 -2.15 -16.46
N LEU A 234 2.36 -1.20 -15.64
CA LEU A 234 1.74 -0.95 -14.34
C LEU A 234 0.29 -0.46 -14.50
N LEU A 235 0.00 0.39 -15.50
CA LEU A 235 -1.37 0.81 -15.79
C LEU A 235 -2.28 -0.36 -16.18
N ARG A 236 -1.77 -1.37 -16.91
CA ARG A 236 -2.56 -2.58 -17.21
C ARG A 236 -2.91 -3.39 -15.97
N VAL A 237 -2.00 -3.44 -14.99
CA VAL A 237 -2.29 -4.07 -13.69
C VAL A 237 -3.37 -3.27 -12.96
N VAL A 238 -3.27 -1.94 -12.94
CA VAL A 238 -4.30 -1.06 -12.35
C VAL A 238 -5.66 -1.31 -12.99
N ASP A 239 -5.74 -1.34 -14.32
CA ASP A 239 -6.99 -1.62 -15.05
C ASP A 239 -7.58 -2.98 -14.67
N ALA A 240 -6.77 -4.04 -14.71
CA ALA A 240 -7.23 -5.39 -14.40
C ALA A 240 -7.79 -5.50 -12.98
N VAL A 241 -7.16 -4.82 -12.01
CA VAL A 241 -7.62 -4.83 -10.61
C VAL A 241 -8.89 -4.01 -10.43
N LEU A 242 -8.93 -2.77 -10.93
CA LEU A 242 -10.06 -1.87 -10.69
C LEU A 242 -11.30 -2.22 -11.52
N ASN A 243 -11.14 -2.89 -12.66
CA ASN A 243 -12.25 -3.44 -13.45
C ASN A 243 -12.75 -4.80 -12.93
N GLY A 244 -12.13 -5.36 -11.88
CA GLY A 244 -12.53 -6.64 -11.27
C GLY A 244 -12.13 -7.88 -12.08
N GLU A 245 -11.21 -7.75 -13.04
CA GLU A 245 -10.63 -8.88 -13.77
C GLU A 245 -9.66 -9.67 -12.87
N SER A 246 -8.97 -9.00 -11.95
CA SER A 246 -8.04 -9.62 -11.01
C SER A 246 -8.15 -9.02 -9.60
N GLN A 247 -7.89 -9.82 -8.56
CA GLN A 247 -8.02 -9.35 -7.18
C GLN A 247 -6.85 -8.47 -6.74
N SER A 248 -5.65 -8.77 -7.25
CA SER A 248 -4.41 -8.00 -7.10
C SER A 248 -3.54 -8.21 -8.33
N GLY A 249 -2.37 -7.57 -8.39
CA GLY A 249 -1.42 -7.82 -9.47
C GLY A 249 0.01 -7.41 -9.18
N VAL A 250 0.91 -7.91 -10.02
CA VAL A 250 2.36 -7.70 -9.96
C VAL A 250 2.87 -7.22 -11.31
N ALA A 251 3.63 -6.13 -11.31
CA ALA A 251 4.31 -5.61 -12.50
C ALA A 251 5.83 -5.77 -12.34
N ILE A 252 6.44 -6.64 -13.15
CA ILE A 252 7.89 -6.85 -13.15
C ILE A 252 8.49 -5.92 -14.21
N VAL A 253 8.80 -4.68 -13.80
CA VAL A 253 9.11 -3.59 -14.74
C VAL A 253 10.49 -2.97 -14.53
N ARG A 254 11.06 -2.43 -15.62
CA ARG A 254 12.22 -1.54 -15.62
C ARG A 254 12.19 -0.61 -16.85
N PRO A 255 12.78 0.60 -16.82
CA PRO A 255 13.48 1.24 -15.70
C PRO A 255 12.57 1.52 -14.48
N PRO A 256 13.14 1.74 -13.27
CA PRO A 256 12.40 2.13 -12.07
C PRO A 256 11.79 3.53 -12.20
N GLY A 257 11.06 4.00 -11.17
CA GLY A 257 10.31 5.26 -11.27
C GLY A 257 10.38 6.23 -10.09
N HIS A 258 10.53 5.79 -8.84
CA HIS A 258 10.22 6.62 -7.66
C HIS A 258 11.11 7.87 -7.45
N HIS A 259 12.29 7.94 -8.09
CA HIS A 259 13.17 9.12 -8.03
C HIS A 259 12.87 10.14 -9.13
N ALA A 260 12.17 9.76 -10.20
CA ALA A 260 11.88 10.68 -11.30
C ALA A 260 10.94 11.79 -10.81
N GLY A 261 11.36 13.04 -10.97
CA GLY A 261 10.54 14.22 -10.72
C GLY A 261 9.69 14.57 -11.94
N GLU A 262 8.99 15.71 -11.88
CA GLU A 262 8.12 16.17 -12.98
C GLU A 262 8.91 16.58 -14.24
N GLU A 263 10.11 17.12 -14.05
CA GLU A 263 10.93 17.72 -15.12
C GLU A 263 12.23 16.96 -15.41
N GLU A 264 12.56 15.94 -14.62
CA GLU A 264 13.87 15.30 -14.68
C GLU A 264 13.88 13.81 -14.31
N ALA A 265 14.81 13.11 -14.94
CA ALA A 265 15.20 11.75 -14.58
C ALA A 265 16.27 11.78 -13.48
N CYS A 266 16.19 10.88 -12.51
CA CYS A 266 17.12 10.77 -11.39
C CYS A 266 17.17 9.32 -10.89
N GLY A 267 18.31 8.85 -10.38
CA GLY A 267 18.42 7.55 -9.70
C GLY A 267 17.91 6.37 -10.54
N PHE A 268 18.38 6.27 -11.79
CA PHE A 268 17.94 5.31 -12.83
C PHE A 268 16.47 5.46 -13.28
N CYS A 269 15.69 6.34 -12.66
CA CYS A 269 14.28 6.52 -12.93
C CYS A 269 14.07 7.53 -14.06
N ILE A 270 13.31 7.13 -15.09
CA ILE A 270 13.04 7.97 -16.28
C ILE A 270 11.68 8.65 -16.15
N PHE A 271 10.64 7.85 -15.90
CA PHE A 271 9.31 8.31 -15.58
C PHE A 271 8.88 7.72 -14.24
N ASN A 272 8.16 8.51 -13.45
CA ASN A 272 7.62 8.06 -12.18
C ASN A 272 6.41 7.13 -12.40
N ASN A 273 6.68 5.83 -12.59
CA ASN A 273 5.68 4.80 -12.85
C ASN A 273 4.55 4.82 -11.81
N ILE A 274 4.90 4.92 -10.52
CA ILE A 274 3.93 4.81 -9.43
C ILE A 274 3.06 6.07 -9.30
N SER A 275 3.65 7.27 -9.46
CA SER A 275 2.88 8.51 -9.47
C SER A 275 1.93 8.58 -10.67
N VAL A 276 2.38 8.16 -11.86
CA VAL A 276 1.51 8.06 -13.05
C VAL A 276 0.35 7.10 -12.78
N ALA A 277 0.62 5.93 -12.21
CA ALA A 277 -0.42 4.95 -11.87
C ALA A 277 -1.43 5.48 -10.84
N ALA A 278 -0.97 6.19 -9.81
CA ALA A 278 -1.85 6.77 -8.79
C ALA A 278 -2.76 7.87 -9.39
N LYS A 279 -2.20 8.81 -10.17
CA LYS A 279 -2.98 9.83 -10.88
C LYS A 279 -3.92 9.23 -11.92
N TYR A 280 -3.50 8.16 -12.59
CA TYR A 280 -4.34 7.44 -13.55
C TYR A 280 -5.55 6.81 -12.85
N ALA A 281 -5.34 6.15 -11.70
CA ALA A 281 -6.41 5.54 -10.93
C ALA A 281 -7.40 6.57 -10.36
N THR A 282 -6.94 7.73 -9.88
CA THR A 282 -7.84 8.79 -9.41
C THR A 282 -8.62 9.44 -10.55
N LYS A 283 -7.96 9.71 -11.68
CA LYS A 283 -8.57 10.43 -12.82
C LYS A 283 -9.50 9.56 -13.67
N PHE A 284 -9.08 8.35 -14.01
CA PHE A 284 -9.81 7.49 -14.97
C PHE A 284 -10.64 6.40 -14.31
N HIS A 285 -10.25 5.93 -13.13
CA HIS A 285 -11.02 4.95 -12.34
C HIS A 285 -11.82 5.59 -11.19
N GLY A 286 -11.71 6.91 -11.01
CA GLY A 286 -12.51 7.67 -10.05
C GLY A 286 -12.18 7.39 -8.59
N LEU A 287 -11.04 6.74 -8.29
CA LEU A 287 -10.62 6.49 -6.92
C LEU A 287 -10.45 7.80 -6.15
N LYS A 288 -10.96 7.80 -4.91
CA LYS A 288 -10.89 8.97 -4.01
C LYS A 288 -9.71 8.92 -3.05
N ARG A 289 -9.13 7.74 -2.87
CA ARG A 289 -8.01 7.49 -1.95
C ARG A 289 -7.11 6.42 -2.56
N VAL A 290 -5.82 6.70 -2.62
CA VAL A 290 -4.76 5.77 -3.02
C VAL A 290 -3.70 5.80 -1.94
N LEU A 291 -3.22 4.62 -1.53
CA LEU A 291 -2.06 4.48 -0.66
C LEU A 291 -0.89 3.98 -1.51
N ILE A 292 0.24 4.68 -1.43
CA ILE A 292 1.52 4.22 -1.96
C ILE A 292 2.40 3.91 -0.74
N VAL A 293 2.87 2.66 -0.65
CA VAL A 293 3.88 2.23 0.31
C VAL A 293 5.17 1.98 -0.46
N ASP A 294 6.19 2.79 -0.20
CA ASP A 294 7.52 2.63 -0.75
C ASP A 294 8.45 2.03 0.30
N TRP A 295 8.83 0.77 0.07
CA TRP A 295 9.75 0.02 0.92
C TRP A 295 11.15 -0.07 0.32
N ASP A 296 11.41 0.59 -0.81
CA ASP A 296 12.76 0.64 -1.36
C ASP A 296 13.68 1.31 -0.33
N ILE A 297 14.93 0.83 -0.26
CA ILE A 297 15.91 1.35 0.71
C ILE A 297 16.24 2.83 0.46
N HIS A 298 15.95 3.35 -0.74
CA HIS A 298 16.09 4.77 -1.05
C HIS A 298 14.75 5.47 -0.91
N HIS A 299 14.79 6.69 -0.39
CA HIS A 299 13.64 7.57 -0.42
C HIS A 299 13.21 7.89 -1.86
N GLY A 300 11.96 7.59 -2.22
CA GLY A 300 11.32 8.02 -3.47
C GLY A 300 11.02 9.53 -3.50
N ASN A 301 12.06 10.35 -3.56
CA ASN A 301 11.97 11.82 -3.53
C ASN A 301 11.11 12.39 -4.68
N GLY A 302 11.14 11.78 -5.86
CA GLY A 302 10.30 12.18 -6.98
C GLY A 302 8.82 11.94 -6.66
N THR A 303 8.50 10.75 -6.12
CA THR A 303 7.14 10.41 -5.69
C THR A 303 6.62 11.38 -4.64
N GLN A 304 7.45 11.72 -3.64
CA GLN A 304 7.08 12.73 -2.64
C GLN A 304 6.76 14.07 -3.31
N ALA A 305 7.71 14.64 -4.06
CA ALA A 305 7.55 15.98 -4.65
C ALA A 305 6.33 16.09 -5.56
N ILE A 306 6.06 15.07 -6.39
CA ILE A 306 4.93 15.04 -7.32
C ILE A 306 3.56 15.00 -6.60
N LEU A 307 3.51 14.36 -5.43
CA LEU A 307 2.25 14.00 -4.77
C LEU A 307 2.02 14.71 -3.44
N GLU A 308 2.96 15.53 -2.98
CA GLU A 308 2.97 16.19 -1.66
C GLU A 308 1.67 16.94 -1.37
N ASP A 309 1.15 17.66 -2.36
CA ASP A 309 -0.07 18.47 -2.24
C ASP A 309 -1.37 17.73 -2.65
N ASP A 310 -1.33 16.43 -3.01
CA ASP A 310 -2.54 15.69 -3.41
C ASP A 310 -3.19 14.96 -2.20
N PRO A 311 -4.31 15.47 -1.66
CA PRO A 311 -4.95 14.88 -0.48
C PRO A 311 -5.62 13.52 -0.76
N GLN A 312 -5.75 13.11 -2.02
CA GLN A 312 -6.28 11.79 -2.37
C GLN A 312 -5.20 10.71 -2.30
N ILE A 313 -3.93 11.06 -2.19
CA ILE A 313 -2.84 10.10 -2.24
C ILE A 313 -2.02 10.18 -0.96
N LEU A 314 -2.06 9.11 -0.17
CA LEU A 314 -1.18 8.95 0.98
C LEU A 314 0.09 8.24 0.53
N TYR A 315 1.24 8.88 0.72
CA TYR A 315 2.55 8.30 0.48
C TYR A 315 3.25 8.00 1.80
N ILE A 316 3.71 6.76 1.96
CA ILE A 316 4.53 6.33 3.10
C ILE A 316 5.80 5.70 2.53
N SER A 317 6.97 6.20 2.94
CA SER A 317 8.27 5.66 2.55
C SER A 317 9.07 5.24 3.77
N ILE A 318 9.68 4.07 3.72
CA ILE A 318 10.59 3.53 4.74
C ILE A 318 11.95 3.34 4.07
N HIS A 319 12.94 4.15 4.47
CA HIS A 319 14.27 4.23 3.86
C HIS A 319 15.36 4.42 4.91
#